data_AF-A0A3D3LSC0-F1
#
_entry.id   AF-A0A3D3LSC0-F1
#
_cell.length_a   1.000
_cell.length_b   1.000
_cell.length_c   1.000
_cell.angle_alpha   90.00
_cell.angle_beta   90.00
_cell.angle_gamma   90.00
#
_symmetry.space_group_name_H-M   'P 1'
#
loop_
_entity.id
_entity.type
_entity.pdbx_description
1 polymer ?
#
loop_
_entity_poly.entity_id
_entity_poly.type
_entity_poly.pdbx_seq_one_letter_code
_entity_poly.pdbx_strand_id
1 'polypeptide(L)'
;SMNKSYKFSGFFKNNFLKFILSVCILITFLSCNFITEKLTALKEEVFNENKKQDVNNSGDNQSGENIFNAENVVFYNKYVAASNAVYDAIERIQQSYLSMVPDVNKVQKNSFLTAAFFVSSVENLESVIKNQNRSLYDDGELSKLKTENENMKNDLETAFAELLKSAEEYYETSKKISRYYDSKIFKDDPSLIRTYDEEIRLKYKENKIVSDEFISVLESYKPVITIRNPDDFGSQDEKSTVVLLNAYGTILEAAEKFNKNFKRWNKGEDLFELKKDLENLKRVYDEEKIKVMD
;
A
#
# COMPACT_ATOMS: atom_id res chain seq x y z
N SER A 1 -24.97 -33.74 38.82
CA SER A 1 -25.89 -32.73 38.29
C SER A 1 -25.06 -31.50 37.92
N MET A 2 -24.54 -31.43 36.70
CA MET A 2 -25.18 -31.00 35.43
C MET A 2 -24.88 -29.53 35.13
N ASN A 3 -24.12 -29.34 34.04
CA ASN A 3 -24.24 -28.30 33.02
C ASN A 3 -24.39 -26.83 33.44
N LYS A 4 -23.42 -26.01 33.01
CA LYS A 4 -23.68 -25.09 31.89
C LYS A 4 -22.41 -24.80 31.08
N SER A 5 -22.55 -25.16 29.81
CA SER A 5 -21.62 -25.04 28.70
C SER A 5 -21.62 -23.62 28.12
N TYR A 6 -20.43 -23.21 27.66
CA TYR A 6 -20.11 -22.35 26.51
C TYR A 6 -21.26 -21.59 25.82
N LYS A 7 -21.10 -20.26 25.71
CA LYS A 7 -21.43 -19.46 24.51
C LYS A 7 -21.07 -17.97 24.73
N PHE A 8 -19.79 -17.61 24.57
CA PHE A 8 -19.42 -16.19 24.38
C PHE A 8 -18.27 -15.95 23.39
N SER A 9 -17.72 -17.01 22.77
CA SER A 9 -16.56 -16.92 21.86
C SER A 9 -16.91 -16.77 20.37
N GLY A 10 -18.18 -16.95 19.98
CA GLY A 10 -18.60 -16.94 18.56
C GLY A 10 -19.03 -15.58 18.02
N PHE A 11 -19.58 -14.69 18.87
CA PHE A 11 -20.17 -13.42 18.42
C PHE A 11 -19.11 -12.32 18.23
N PHE A 12 -18.11 -12.26 19.13
CA PHE A 12 -17.00 -11.30 19.05
C PHE A 12 -16.02 -11.61 17.92
N LYS A 13 -15.73 -12.90 17.65
CA LYS A 13 -14.86 -13.29 16.53
C LYS A 13 -15.41 -12.86 15.18
N ASN A 14 -16.73 -12.95 14.99
CA ASN A 14 -17.37 -12.61 13.73
C ASN A 14 -17.46 -11.10 13.51
N ASN A 15 -17.70 -10.31 14.57
CA ASN A 15 -17.71 -8.84 14.48
C ASN A 15 -16.29 -8.26 14.38
N PHE A 16 -15.30 -8.86 15.02
CA PHE A 16 -13.89 -8.49 14.91
C PHE A 16 -13.33 -8.77 13.51
N LEU A 17 -13.66 -9.93 12.92
CA LEU A 17 -13.28 -10.27 11.55
C LEU A 17 -14.00 -9.37 10.53
N LYS A 18 -15.28 -9.06 10.75
CA LYS A 18 -16.03 -8.09 9.92
C LYS A 18 -15.50 -6.67 10.06
N PHE A 19 -15.02 -6.28 11.24
CA PHE A 19 -14.42 -4.98 11.49
C PHE A 19 -13.05 -4.88 10.84
N ILE A 20 -12.18 -5.88 10.99
CA ILE A 20 -10.90 -5.98 10.26
C ILE A 20 -11.16 -5.99 8.75
N LEU A 21 -12.13 -6.77 8.26
CA LEU A 21 -12.53 -6.70 6.87
C LEU A 21 -13.02 -5.29 6.50
N SER A 22 -13.82 -4.62 7.33
CA SER A 22 -14.30 -3.27 7.03
C SER A 22 -13.20 -2.22 7.08
N VAL A 23 -12.17 -2.40 7.91
CA VAL A 23 -11.00 -1.52 8.01
C VAL A 23 -10.05 -1.80 6.85
N CYS A 24 -9.83 -3.07 6.48
CA CYS A 24 -9.09 -3.43 5.26
C CYS A 24 -9.85 -2.98 4.00
N ILE A 25 -11.18 -3.05 3.99
CA ILE A 25 -12.06 -2.51 2.93
C ILE A 25 -12.01 -0.99 2.95
N LEU A 26 -12.00 -0.32 4.10
CA LEU A 26 -11.83 1.14 4.17
C LEU A 26 -10.44 1.55 3.70
N ILE A 27 -9.39 0.84 4.07
CA ILE A 27 -8.01 1.11 3.63
C ILE A 27 -7.88 0.85 2.13
N THR A 28 -8.54 -0.19 1.59
CA THR A 28 -8.60 -0.45 0.14
C THR A 28 -9.49 0.53 -0.63
N PHE A 29 -10.57 1.05 -0.03
CA PHE A 29 -11.41 2.12 -0.58
C PHE A 29 -10.76 3.51 -0.46
N LEU A 30 -9.95 3.75 0.58
CA LEU A 30 -9.15 4.97 0.75
C LEU A 30 -7.90 4.95 -0.13
N SER A 31 -7.44 3.77 -0.55
CA SER A 31 -6.46 3.62 -1.63
C SER A 31 -7.10 3.59 -3.04
N CYS A 32 -8.42 3.72 -3.17
CA CYS A 32 -9.05 3.87 -4.48
C CYS A 32 -8.92 5.32 -4.96
N ASN A 33 -8.19 5.48 -6.05
CA ASN A 33 -7.92 6.69 -6.85
C ASN A 33 -9.01 7.79 -6.91
N PHE A 34 -10.29 7.48 -6.66
CA PHE A 34 -11.41 8.42 -6.72
C PHE A 34 -11.41 9.50 -5.63
N ILE A 35 -10.99 9.17 -4.39
CA ILE A 35 -10.95 10.14 -3.28
C ILE A 35 -9.63 10.93 -3.32
N THR A 36 -8.53 10.28 -3.71
CA THR A 36 -7.23 10.92 -3.93
C THR A 36 -7.28 11.92 -5.08
N GLU A 37 -7.93 11.60 -6.21
CA GLU A 37 -8.13 12.55 -7.31
C GLU A 37 -9.01 13.74 -6.92
N LYS A 38 -10.11 13.51 -6.20
CA LYS A 38 -10.97 14.61 -5.74
C LYS A 38 -10.31 15.49 -4.67
N LEU A 39 -9.51 14.91 -3.76
CA LEU A 39 -8.76 15.65 -2.76
C LEU A 39 -7.57 16.40 -3.36
N THR A 40 -6.89 15.85 -4.37
CA THR A 40 -5.84 16.54 -5.11
C THR A 40 -6.42 17.72 -5.89
N ALA A 41 -7.55 17.52 -6.59
CA ALA A 41 -8.23 18.58 -7.32
C ALA A 41 -8.74 19.71 -6.40
N LEU A 42 -9.33 19.37 -5.24
CA LEU A 42 -9.77 20.36 -4.26
C LEU A 42 -8.61 21.07 -3.54
N LYS A 43 -7.49 20.38 -3.32
CA LYS A 43 -6.26 21.01 -2.80
C LYS A 43 -5.68 22.01 -3.78
N GLU A 44 -5.67 21.70 -5.08
CA GLU A 44 -5.23 22.63 -6.14
C GLU A 44 -6.17 23.85 -6.28
N GLU A 45 -7.47 23.67 -6.09
CA GLU A 45 -8.45 24.78 -6.11
C GLU A 45 -8.23 25.77 -4.95
N VAL A 46 -8.08 25.28 -3.72
CA VAL A 46 -7.84 26.10 -2.52
C VAL A 46 -6.44 26.75 -2.53
N PHE A 47 -5.44 26.08 -3.12
CA PHE A 47 -4.07 26.64 -3.21
C PHE A 47 -3.97 27.78 -4.23
N ASN A 48 -4.76 27.73 -5.31
CA ASN A 48 -4.79 28.79 -6.33
C ASN A 48 -5.53 30.06 -5.85
N GLU A 49 -6.43 29.96 -4.87
CA GLU A 49 -7.05 31.12 -4.22
C GLU A 49 -6.07 31.83 -3.26
N ASN A 50 -5.28 31.08 -2.48
CA ASN A 50 -4.27 31.65 -1.57
C ASN A 50 -3.09 32.30 -2.31
N LYS A 51 -2.70 31.78 -3.48
CA LYS A 51 -1.65 32.40 -4.32
C LYS A 51 -2.03 33.78 -4.85
N LYS A 52 -3.33 34.13 -4.88
CA LYS A 52 -3.81 35.49 -5.22
C LYS A 52 -3.78 36.45 -4.03
N GLN A 53 -3.77 35.95 -2.79
CA GLN A 53 -3.67 36.78 -1.58
C GLN A 53 -2.21 37.05 -1.17
N ASP A 54 -1.29 36.11 -1.42
CA ASP A 54 0.12 36.23 -1.00
C ASP A 54 0.99 37.17 -1.86
N VAL A 55 0.46 37.75 -2.95
CA VAL A 55 1.21 38.75 -3.75
C VAL A 55 1.39 40.09 -3.00
N ASN A 56 0.72 40.29 -1.86
CA ASN A 56 0.72 41.57 -1.15
C ASN A 56 1.60 41.69 0.10
N ASN A 57 2.37 40.68 0.52
CA ASN A 57 3.30 40.86 1.64
C ASN A 57 4.59 40.04 1.48
N SER A 58 5.62 40.67 0.92
CA SER A 58 6.99 40.18 0.91
C SER A 58 7.71 40.51 2.22
N GLY A 59 8.45 39.56 2.79
CA GLY A 59 9.36 39.83 3.93
C GLY A 59 10.08 38.62 4.54
N ASP A 60 11.18 38.22 3.90
CA ASP A 60 12.46 37.67 4.43
C ASP A 60 12.55 36.55 5.51
N ASN A 61 13.10 35.43 5.03
CA ASN A 61 14.31 34.70 5.47
C ASN A 61 14.40 33.80 6.74
N GLN A 62 14.49 32.50 6.41
CA GLN A 62 15.39 31.43 6.89
C GLN A 62 15.10 30.68 8.21
N SER A 63 14.64 29.43 8.08
CA SER A 63 15.47 28.21 8.29
C SER A 63 14.67 26.93 8.03
N GLY A 64 15.16 26.07 7.12
CA GLY A 64 14.85 24.62 7.07
C GLY A 64 13.39 24.15 7.05
N GLU A 65 12.46 24.96 6.55
CA GLU A 65 11.05 24.56 6.47
C GLU A 65 10.86 23.54 5.33
N ASN A 66 10.47 22.32 5.70
CA ASN A 66 9.73 21.43 4.81
C ASN A 66 8.39 22.12 4.52
N ILE A 67 8.40 23.05 3.56
CA ILE A 67 7.22 23.75 3.10
C ILE A 67 6.24 22.67 2.61
N PHE A 68 5.03 22.68 3.15
CA PHE A 68 3.92 21.90 2.64
C PHE A 68 3.64 22.34 1.19
N ASN A 69 4.32 21.72 0.22
CA ASN A 69 4.12 21.98 -1.19
C ASN A 69 3.19 20.90 -1.77
N ALA A 70 2.08 21.35 -2.38
CA ALA A 70 1.10 20.49 -3.03
C ALA A 70 1.73 19.58 -4.09
N GLU A 71 2.70 20.08 -4.86
CA GLU A 71 3.40 19.31 -5.89
C GLU A 71 4.19 18.14 -5.29
N ASN A 72 4.89 18.34 -4.17
CA ASN A 72 5.62 17.28 -3.47
C ASN A 72 4.67 16.17 -2.96
N VAL A 73 3.48 16.57 -2.47
CA VAL A 73 2.47 15.62 -1.99
C VAL A 73 1.88 14.81 -3.15
N VAL A 74 1.59 15.46 -4.28
CA VAL A 74 1.10 14.78 -5.49
C VAL A 74 2.16 13.81 -6.02
N PHE A 75 3.41 14.26 -6.10
CA PHE A 75 4.55 13.43 -6.49
C PHE A 75 4.63 12.18 -5.62
N TYR A 76 4.71 12.36 -4.30
CA TYR A 76 4.75 11.27 -3.31
C TYR A 76 3.59 10.27 -3.48
N ASN A 77 2.35 10.77 -3.54
CA ASN A 77 1.16 9.91 -3.61
C ASN A 77 1.09 9.09 -4.90
N LYS A 78 1.62 9.61 -6.01
CA LYS A 78 1.68 8.86 -7.27
C LYS A 78 2.65 7.68 -7.17
N TYR A 79 3.79 7.85 -6.49
CA TYR A 79 4.72 6.74 -6.20
C TYR A 79 4.16 5.73 -5.19
N VAL A 80 3.35 6.17 -4.21
CA VAL A 80 2.59 5.25 -3.34
C VAL A 80 1.63 4.38 -4.18
N ALA A 81 0.85 5.01 -5.07
CA ALA A 81 -0.12 4.29 -5.90
C ALA A 81 0.57 3.32 -6.87
N ALA A 82 1.64 3.76 -7.53
CA ALA A 82 2.41 2.95 -8.47
C ALA A 82 3.06 1.74 -7.79
N SER A 83 3.67 1.93 -6.61
CA SER A 83 4.29 0.84 -5.85
C SER A 83 3.27 -0.15 -5.29
N ASN A 84 2.12 0.31 -4.78
CA ASN A 84 1.03 -0.58 -4.36
C ASN A 84 0.55 -1.49 -5.50
N ALA A 85 0.42 -0.97 -6.72
CA ALA A 85 0.04 -1.79 -7.87
C ALA A 85 1.05 -2.91 -8.16
N VAL A 86 2.35 -2.62 -8.02
CA VAL A 86 3.43 -3.60 -8.17
C VAL A 86 3.38 -4.64 -7.06
N TYR A 87 3.27 -4.21 -5.79
CA TYR A 87 3.21 -5.12 -4.65
C TYR A 87 2.01 -6.05 -4.69
N ASP A 88 0.83 -5.54 -5.01
CA ASP A 88 -0.38 -6.34 -5.13
C ASP A 88 -0.23 -7.44 -6.20
N ALA A 89 0.41 -7.13 -7.32
CA ALA A 89 0.65 -8.11 -8.38
C ALA A 89 1.67 -9.19 -7.96
N ILE A 90 2.73 -8.80 -7.26
CA ILE A 90 3.75 -9.73 -6.73
C ILE A 90 3.15 -10.67 -5.68
N GLU A 91 2.39 -10.12 -4.72
CA GLU A 91 1.74 -10.91 -3.67
C GLU A 91 0.70 -11.89 -4.25
N ARG A 92 -0.01 -11.51 -5.32
CA ARG A 92 -0.93 -12.43 -6.03
C ARG A 92 -0.21 -13.65 -6.61
N ILE A 93 0.98 -13.47 -7.19
CA ILE A 93 1.80 -14.59 -7.66
C ILE A 93 2.17 -15.49 -6.48
N GLN A 94 2.70 -14.92 -5.40
CA GLN A 94 3.12 -15.70 -4.24
C GLN A 94 1.96 -16.48 -3.62
N GLN A 95 0.80 -15.84 -3.44
CA GLN A 95 -0.40 -16.48 -2.89
C GLN A 95 -0.94 -17.57 -3.82
N SER A 96 -1.03 -17.30 -5.13
CA SER A 96 -1.50 -18.30 -6.09
C SER A 96 -0.56 -19.49 -6.17
N TYR A 97 0.76 -19.28 -6.21
CA TYR A 97 1.77 -20.33 -6.17
C TYR A 97 1.60 -21.21 -4.93
N LEU A 98 1.59 -20.62 -3.73
CA LEU A 98 1.45 -21.35 -2.46
C LEU A 98 0.11 -22.11 -2.35
N SER A 99 -0.94 -21.64 -3.02
CA SER A 99 -2.25 -22.30 -3.01
C SER A 99 -2.37 -23.45 -4.01
N MET A 100 -1.63 -23.41 -5.12
CA MET A 100 -1.81 -24.31 -6.28
C MET A 100 -0.69 -25.31 -6.44
N VAL A 101 0.51 -24.97 -6.00
CA VAL A 101 1.66 -25.86 -6.01
C VAL A 101 1.78 -26.47 -4.61
N PRO A 102 1.41 -27.75 -4.44
CA PRO A 102 1.56 -28.41 -3.16
C PRO A 102 3.05 -28.57 -2.83
N ASP A 103 3.31 -28.81 -1.55
CA ASP A 103 4.65 -29.14 -1.04
C ASP A 103 5.36 -30.13 -1.97
N VAL A 104 6.63 -29.86 -2.28
CA VAL A 104 7.52 -30.65 -3.14
C VAL A 104 7.44 -32.15 -2.84
N ASN A 105 7.27 -32.54 -1.57
CA ASN A 105 7.21 -33.94 -1.15
C ASN A 105 5.86 -34.63 -1.43
N LYS A 106 4.85 -33.88 -1.87
CA LYS A 106 3.48 -34.34 -2.12
C LYS A 106 3.12 -34.37 -3.61
N VAL A 107 4.00 -33.89 -4.48
CA VAL A 107 3.78 -33.96 -5.93
C VAL A 107 4.12 -35.37 -6.43
N GLN A 108 3.16 -36.03 -7.07
CA GLN A 108 3.33 -37.34 -7.68
C GLN A 108 2.98 -37.27 -9.17
N LYS A 109 3.42 -38.27 -9.95
CA LYS A 109 3.14 -38.36 -11.40
C LYS A 109 1.64 -38.28 -11.74
N ASN A 110 0.79 -38.76 -10.84
CA ASN A 110 -0.66 -38.77 -11.01
C ASN A 110 -1.37 -37.57 -10.33
N SER A 111 -0.64 -36.62 -9.75
CA SER A 111 -1.23 -35.43 -9.13
C SER A 111 -1.97 -34.61 -10.18
N PHE A 112 -3.20 -34.22 -9.85
CA PHE A 112 -3.95 -33.22 -10.61
C PHE A 112 -3.58 -31.84 -10.08
N LEU A 113 -2.73 -31.13 -10.84
CA LEU A 113 -2.37 -29.74 -10.57
C LEU A 113 -2.93 -28.87 -11.68
N THR A 114 -3.60 -27.79 -11.30
CA THR A 114 -4.01 -26.72 -12.21
C THR A 114 -3.32 -25.44 -11.76
N ALA A 115 -2.57 -24.83 -12.67
CA ALA A 115 -1.84 -23.59 -12.44
C ALA A 115 -2.58 -22.38 -13.02
N ALA A 116 -3.86 -22.50 -13.38
CA ALA A 116 -4.58 -21.48 -14.14
C ALA A 116 -4.56 -20.08 -13.48
N PHE A 117 -4.79 -20.01 -12.16
CA PHE A 117 -4.70 -18.71 -11.48
C PHE A 117 -3.25 -18.26 -11.24
N PHE A 118 -2.30 -19.19 -11.11
CA PHE A 118 -0.88 -18.84 -11.04
C PHE A 118 -0.42 -18.21 -12.36
N VAL A 119 -0.78 -18.80 -13.50
CA VAL A 119 -0.56 -18.24 -14.84
C VAL A 119 -1.22 -16.85 -14.96
N SER A 120 -2.48 -16.72 -14.57
CA SER A 120 -3.19 -15.43 -14.61
C SER A 120 -2.52 -14.35 -13.74
N SER A 121 -2.04 -14.71 -12.54
CA SER A 121 -1.29 -13.78 -11.68
C SER A 121 0.04 -13.35 -12.31
N VAL A 122 0.73 -14.26 -13.00
CA VAL A 122 1.97 -13.95 -13.73
C VAL A 122 1.72 -12.98 -14.88
N GLU A 123 0.66 -13.20 -15.67
CA GLU A 123 0.26 -12.29 -16.75
C GLU A 123 -0.17 -10.91 -16.21
N ASN A 124 -0.82 -10.87 -15.04
CA ASN A 124 -1.15 -9.61 -14.38
C ASN A 124 0.11 -8.82 -14.00
N LEU A 125 1.12 -9.46 -13.42
CA LEU A 125 2.38 -8.80 -13.09
C LEU A 125 3.10 -8.28 -14.34
N GLU A 126 3.12 -9.04 -15.45
CA GLU A 126 3.67 -8.56 -16.72
C GLU A 126 2.99 -7.25 -17.15
N SER A 127 1.67 -7.20 -17.11
CA SER A 127 0.91 -6.00 -17.47
C SER A 127 1.23 -4.83 -16.55
N VAL A 128 1.35 -5.07 -15.24
CA VAL A 128 1.67 -4.03 -14.26
C VAL A 128 3.07 -3.48 -14.51
N ILE A 129 4.09 -4.33 -14.66
CA ILE A 129 5.47 -3.92 -14.94
C ILE A 129 5.53 -3.08 -16.22
N LYS A 130 4.90 -3.55 -17.31
CA LYS A 130 4.86 -2.80 -18.57
C LYS A 130 4.20 -1.43 -18.42
N ASN A 131 3.09 -1.36 -17.69
CA ASN A 131 2.39 -0.09 -17.45
C ASN A 131 3.23 0.87 -16.62
N GLN A 132 3.90 0.38 -15.57
CA GLN A 132 4.73 1.22 -14.70
C GLN A 132 6.04 1.65 -15.38
N ASN A 133 6.69 0.78 -16.17
CA ASN A 133 7.85 1.15 -16.98
C ASN A 133 7.50 2.25 -17.99
N ARG A 134 6.36 2.13 -18.69
CA ARG A 134 5.85 3.19 -19.57
C ARG A 134 5.58 4.48 -18.81
N SER A 135 4.99 4.35 -17.62
CA SER A 135 4.71 5.50 -16.75
C SER A 135 5.98 6.25 -16.36
N LEU A 136 7.08 5.53 -16.07
CA LEU A 136 8.35 6.09 -15.60
C LEU A 136 9.25 6.67 -16.70
N TYR A 137 9.24 6.14 -17.93
CA TYR A 137 10.18 6.55 -18.98
C TYR A 137 9.53 7.18 -20.22
N ASP A 138 8.42 6.61 -20.71
CA ASP A 138 7.90 6.86 -22.07
C ASP A 138 7.00 8.11 -22.16
N ASP A 139 7.44 9.24 -21.61
CA ASP A 139 6.60 10.43 -21.42
C ASP A 139 5.29 10.08 -20.69
N GLY A 140 5.37 9.09 -19.79
CA GLY A 140 4.26 8.55 -19.03
C GLY A 140 3.86 9.43 -17.84
N GLU A 141 2.91 8.93 -17.04
CA GLU A 141 2.35 9.70 -15.93
C GLU A 141 3.41 10.06 -14.89
N LEU A 142 4.22 9.09 -14.44
CA LEU A 142 5.25 9.33 -13.43
C LEU A 142 6.38 10.22 -13.97
N SER A 143 6.81 10.03 -15.22
CA SER A 143 7.92 10.80 -15.81
C SER A 143 7.61 12.28 -15.98
N LYS A 144 6.32 12.63 -16.05
CA LYS A 144 5.81 14.01 -16.16
C LYS A 144 5.65 14.71 -14.82
N LEU A 145 5.74 13.97 -13.71
CA LEU A 145 5.53 14.57 -12.39
C LEU A 145 6.63 15.58 -12.08
N LYS A 146 6.20 16.66 -11.44
CA LYS A 146 7.07 17.72 -10.95
C LYS A 146 7.00 17.76 -9.44
N THR A 147 8.14 18.10 -8.85
CA THR A 147 8.32 18.30 -7.42
C THR A 147 9.43 19.34 -7.28
N GLU A 148 9.30 20.23 -6.29
CA GLU A 148 10.37 21.18 -5.99
C GLU A 148 11.49 20.51 -5.17
N ASN A 149 11.24 19.30 -4.65
CA ASN A 149 12.23 18.51 -3.94
C ASN A 149 12.97 17.55 -4.90
N GLU A 150 14.08 18.03 -5.45
CA GLU A 150 14.94 17.25 -6.37
C GLU A 150 15.50 15.97 -5.76
N ASN A 151 15.74 15.94 -4.44
CA ASN A 151 16.21 14.71 -3.76
C ASN A 151 15.10 13.66 -3.73
N MET A 152 13.87 14.05 -3.37
CA MET A 152 12.69 13.17 -3.43
C MET A 152 12.51 12.60 -4.83
N LYS A 153 12.66 13.45 -5.86
CA LYS A 153 12.54 13.03 -7.25
C LYS A 153 13.53 11.94 -7.58
N ASN A 154 14.83 12.24 -7.42
CA ASN A 154 15.91 11.34 -7.80
C ASN A 154 15.86 10.03 -7.01
N ASP A 155 15.63 10.10 -5.70
CA ASP A 155 15.62 8.93 -4.84
C ASP A 155 14.42 8.02 -5.14
N LEU A 156 13.22 8.58 -5.30
CA LEU A 156 12.03 7.78 -5.61
C LEU A 156 12.04 7.24 -7.03
N GLU A 157 12.49 8.01 -8.03
CA GLU A 157 12.64 7.51 -9.40
C GLU A 157 13.65 6.36 -9.47
N THR A 158 14.79 6.51 -8.80
CA THR A 158 15.85 5.50 -8.79
C THR A 158 15.39 4.23 -8.07
N ALA A 159 14.87 4.36 -6.85
CA ALA A 159 14.40 3.22 -6.07
C ALA A 159 13.21 2.52 -6.75
N PHE A 160 12.32 3.27 -7.42
CA PHE A 160 11.21 2.68 -8.15
C PHE A 160 11.69 1.92 -9.40
N ALA A 161 12.67 2.44 -10.13
CA ALA A 161 13.29 1.72 -11.25
C ALA A 161 13.91 0.39 -10.80
N GLU A 162 14.59 0.39 -9.65
CA GLU A 162 15.15 -0.83 -9.05
C GLU A 162 14.06 -1.83 -8.64
N LEU A 163 12.96 -1.34 -8.05
CA LEU A 163 11.79 -2.17 -7.74
C LEU A 163 11.20 -2.82 -9.02
N LEU A 164 11.03 -2.04 -10.09
CA LEU A 164 10.49 -2.56 -11.36
C LEU A 164 11.40 -3.61 -11.98
N LYS A 165 12.72 -3.39 -11.95
CA LYS A 165 13.70 -4.37 -12.41
C LYS A 165 13.63 -5.67 -11.59
N SER A 166 13.57 -5.56 -10.27
CA SER A 166 13.44 -6.73 -9.40
C SER A 166 12.11 -7.47 -9.62
N ALA A 167 11.02 -6.75 -9.85
CA ALA A 167 9.73 -7.32 -10.19
C ALA A 167 9.77 -8.07 -11.53
N GLU A 168 10.50 -7.55 -12.52
CA GLU A 168 10.72 -8.20 -13.82
C GLU A 168 11.49 -9.52 -13.68
N GLU A 169 12.54 -9.56 -12.85
CA GLU A 169 13.26 -10.81 -12.56
C GLU A 169 12.37 -11.86 -11.89
N TYR A 170 11.52 -11.44 -10.95
CA TYR A 170 10.55 -12.33 -10.31
C TYR A 170 9.48 -12.81 -11.29
N TYR A 171 9.00 -11.93 -12.18
CA TYR A 171 8.07 -12.26 -13.26
C TYR A 171 8.65 -13.31 -14.21
N GLU A 172 9.87 -13.13 -14.72
CA GLU A 172 10.48 -14.07 -15.67
C GLU A 172 10.67 -15.46 -15.05
N THR A 173 11.08 -15.50 -13.78
CA THR A 173 11.16 -16.75 -13.01
C THR A 173 9.78 -17.39 -12.86
N SER A 174 8.78 -16.61 -12.46
CA SER A 174 7.42 -17.09 -12.24
C SER A 174 6.76 -17.58 -13.54
N LYS A 175 7.04 -16.94 -14.67
CA LYS A 175 6.58 -17.34 -16.01
C LYS A 175 7.17 -18.65 -16.47
N LYS A 176 8.47 -18.85 -16.27
CA LYS A 176 9.13 -20.13 -16.57
C LYS A 176 8.47 -21.26 -15.77
N ILE A 177 8.26 -21.04 -14.47
CA ILE A 177 7.71 -22.04 -13.55
C ILE A 177 6.22 -22.27 -13.79
N SER A 178 5.45 -21.23 -14.07
CA SER A 178 4.01 -21.36 -14.38
C SER A 178 3.78 -22.22 -15.62
N ARG A 179 4.60 -22.04 -16.67
CA ARG A 179 4.58 -22.89 -17.87
C ARG A 179 4.89 -24.35 -17.58
N TYR A 180 5.86 -24.63 -16.71
CA TYR A 180 6.21 -25.99 -16.32
C TYR A 180 5.03 -26.74 -15.67
N TYR A 181 4.27 -26.06 -14.80
CA TYR A 181 3.07 -26.63 -14.20
C TYR A 181 1.87 -26.68 -15.16
N ASP A 182 1.63 -25.61 -15.92
CA ASP A 182 0.50 -25.51 -16.85
C ASP A 182 0.59 -26.53 -18.00
N SER A 183 1.79 -26.68 -18.57
CA SER A 183 2.08 -27.67 -19.63
C SER A 183 2.23 -29.10 -19.09
N LYS A 184 2.06 -29.32 -17.79
CA LYS A 184 2.16 -30.63 -17.11
C LYS A 184 3.52 -31.32 -17.26
N ILE A 185 4.59 -30.56 -17.52
CA ILE A 185 5.96 -31.09 -17.71
C ILE A 185 6.42 -31.85 -16.47
N PHE A 186 5.97 -31.43 -15.27
CA PHE A 186 6.27 -32.11 -14.00
C PHE A 186 5.89 -33.60 -13.94
N LYS A 187 4.97 -34.06 -14.79
CA LYS A 187 4.59 -35.48 -14.86
C LYS A 187 5.67 -36.35 -15.49
N ASP A 188 6.39 -35.77 -16.44
CA ASP A 188 7.43 -36.46 -17.21
C ASP A 188 8.82 -36.19 -16.62
N ASP A 189 9.02 -35.01 -16.03
CA ASP A 189 10.26 -34.64 -15.35
C ASP A 189 10.00 -34.03 -13.96
N PRO A 190 9.75 -34.87 -12.93
CA PRO A 190 9.54 -34.40 -11.56
C PRO A 190 10.83 -33.92 -10.87
N SER A 191 12.00 -34.07 -11.50
CA SER A 191 13.29 -33.71 -10.88
C SER A 191 13.43 -32.20 -10.65
N LEU A 192 12.77 -31.39 -11.48
CA LEU A 192 12.82 -29.93 -11.44
C LEU A 192 11.89 -29.29 -10.40
N ILE A 193 10.95 -30.04 -9.81
CA ILE A 193 9.95 -29.50 -8.87
C ILE A 193 10.63 -28.82 -7.68
N ARG A 194 11.63 -29.48 -7.08
CA ARG A 194 12.37 -28.93 -5.94
C ARG A 194 13.17 -27.69 -6.35
N THR A 195 13.89 -27.77 -7.46
CA THR A 195 14.70 -26.65 -7.97
C THR A 195 13.84 -25.43 -8.25
N TYR A 196 12.66 -25.60 -8.85
CA TYR A 196 11.74 -24.49 -9.12
C TYR A 196 11.07 -23.94 -7.87
N ASP A 197 10.76 -24.78 -6.87
CA ASP A 197 10.25 -24.28 -5.58
C ASP A 197 11.30 -23.44 -4.83
N GLU A 198 12.56 -23.87 -4.84
CA GLU A 198 13.66 -23.10 -4.25
C GLU A 198 13.90 -21.80 -5.01
N GLU A 199 13.90 -21.85 -6.34
CA GLU A 199 14.15 -20.69 -7.21
C GLU A 199 13.08 -19.61 -7.06
N ILE A 200 11.79 -19.95 -7.10
CA ILE A 200 10.71 -18.95 -6.97
C ILE A 200 10.70 -18.31 -5.58
N ARG A 201 10.98 -19.09 -4.52
CA ARG A 201 11.07 -18.58 -3.15
C ARG A 201 12.28 -17.67 -2.96
N LEU A 202 13.40 -17.99 -3.60
CA LEU A 202 14.59 -17.15 -3.58
C LEU A 202 14.30 -15.82 -4.26
N LYS A 203 13.76 -15.86 -5.49
CA LYS A 203 13.44 -14.65 -6.25
C LYS A 203 12.38 -13.77 -5.57
N TYR A 204 11.39 -14.39 -4.92
CA TYR A 204 10.44 -13.66 -4.09
C TYR A 204 11.13 -12.95 -2.90
N LYS A 205 12.07 -13.62 -2.22
CA LYS A 205 12.83 -13.00 -1.11
C LYS A 205 13.71 -11.85 -1.58
N GLU A 206 14.41 -12.03 -2.70
CA GLU A 206 15.22 -10.98 -3.32
C GLU A 206 14.35 -9.76 -3.66
N ASN A 207 13.19 -9.98 -4.28
CA ASN A 207 12.25 -8.91 -4.57
C ASN A 207 11.69 -8.23 -3.33
N LYS A 208 11.43 -9.00 -2.26
CA LYS A 208 10.98 -8.43 -0.99
C LYS A 208 12.01 -7.50 -0.37
N ILE A 209 13.30 -7.80 -0.47
CA ILE A 209 14.37 -6.93 0.05
C ILE A 209 14.33 -5.57 -0.67
N VAL A 210 14.28 -5.58 -2.01
CA VAL A 210 14.18 -4.34 -2.82
C VAL A 210 12.87 -3.59 -2.54
N SER A 211 11.79 -4.32 -2.30
CA SER A 211 10.50 -3.74 -1.91
C SER A 211 10.59 -3.02 -0.57
N ASP A 212 11.22 -3.63 0.43
CA ASP A 212 11.41 -3.04 1.76
C ASP A 212 12.35 -1.81 1.69
N GLU A 213 13.37 -1.84 0.82
CA GLU A 213 14.25 -0.70 0.54
C GLU A 213 13.47 0.48 -0.09
N PHE A 214 12.64 0.22 -1.12
CA PHE A 214 11.78 1.25 -1.71
C PHE A 214 10.84 1.86 -0.67
N ILE A 215 10.19 1.04 0.18
CA ILE A 215 9.31 1.53 1.25
C ILE A 215 10.09 2.44 2.21
N SER A 216 11.33 2.08 2.55
CA SER A 216 12.18 2.91 3.41
C SER A 216 12.46 4.29 2.79
N VAL A 217 12.78 4.33 1.49
CA VAL A 217 12.97 5.60 0.76
C VAL A 217 11.66 6.40 0.73
N LEU A 218 10.54 5.75 0.43
CA LEU A 218 9.22 6.36 0.42
C LEU A 218 8.88 6.96 1.80
N GLU A 219 9.04 6.22 2.88
CA GLU A 219 8.77 6.69 4.24
C GLU A 219 9.61 7.92 4.63
N SER A 220 10.83 8.05 4.11
CA SER A 220 11.70 9.23 4.38
C SER A 220 11.15 10.55 3.82
N TYR A 221 10.31 10.45 2.77
CA TYR A 221 9.69 11.59 2.08
C TYR A 221 8.22 11.77 2.40
N LYS A 222 7.68 11.00 3.35
CA LYS A 222 6.28 11.08 3.72
C LYS A 222 5.91 12.51 4.14
N PRO A 223 4.88 13.12 3.54
CA PRO A 223 4.43 14.44 3.94
C PRO A 223 4.01 14.47 5.42
N VAL A 224 4.49 15.48 6.15
CA VAL A 224 4.04 15.72 7.52
C VAL A 224 2.65 16.34 7.47
N ILE A 225 1.71 15.77 8.23
CA ILE A 225 0.37 16.33 8.36
C ILE A 225 0.46 17.54 9.29
N THR A 226 0.20 18.73 8.77
CA THR A 226 0.08 19.95 9.59
C THR A 226 -1.38 20.13 10.02
N ILE A 227 -1.64 20.09 11.33
CA ILE A 227 -2.94 20.45 11.88
C ILE A 227 -3.12 21.96 11.72
N ARG A 228 -4.17 22.38 11.02
CA ARG A 228 -4.48 23.79 10.77
C ARG A 228 -5.58 24.26 11.70
N ASN A 229 -5.52 25.50 12.18
CA ASN A 229 -6.63 26.06 12.96
C ASN A 229 -7.75 26.49 11.99
N PRO A 230 -8.99 25.96 12.11
CA PRO A 230 -10.09 26.39 11.26
C PRO A 230 -10.34 27.91 11.34
N ASP A 231 -10.09 28.55 12.49
CA ASP A 231 -10.36 29.98 12.66
C ASP A 231 -9.48 30.92 11.84
N ASP A 232 -8.41 30.40 11.24
CA ASP A 232 -7.53 31.16 10.35
C ASP A 232 -8.18 31.36 8.95
N PHE A 233 -9.33 30.74 8.67
CA PHE A 233 -10.01 30.76 7.38
C PHE A 233 -11.27 31.63 7.41
N GLY A 234 -11.50 32.37 6.32
CA GLY A 234 -12.54 33.41 6.26
C GLY A 234 -13.96 32.88 6.03
N SER A 235 -14.11 31.79 5.26
CA SER A 235 -15.43 31.24 4.92
C SER A 235 -15.78 29.99 5.74
N GLN A 236 -17.08 29.76 5.96
CA GLN A 236 -17.55 28.57 6.67
C GLN A 236 -17.18 27.27 5.93
N ASP A 237 -17.17 27.29 4.59
CA ASP A 237 -16.83 26.12 3.77
C ASP A 237 -15.34 25.75 3.91
N GLU A 238 -14.44 26.74 3.93
CA GLU A 238 -13.02 26.52 4.20
C GLU A 238 -12.79 25.99 5.63
N LYS A 239 -13.50 26.54 6.62
CA LYS A 239 -13.45 26.07 8.02
C LYS A 239 -13.85 24.60 8.13
N SER A 240 -15.00 24.23 7.56
CA SER A 240 -15.47 22.84 7.55
C SER A 240 -14.51 21.90 6.80
N THR A 241 -13.92 22.37 5.70
CA THR A 241 -12.92 21.61 4.95
C THR A 241 -11.66 21.36 5.78
N VAL A 242 -11.19 22.36 6.53
CA VAL A 242 -10.02 22.22 7.41
C VAL A 242 -10.29 21.26 8.57
N VAL A 243 -11.48 21.32 9.17
CA VAL A 243 -11.90 20.35 10.21
C VAL A 243 -11.87 18.92 9.66
N LEU A 244 -12.43 18.70 8.46
CA LEU A 244 -12.41 17.41 7.78
C LEU A 244 -10.99 16.92 7.49
N LEU A 245 -10.10 17.81 7.02
CA LEU A 245 -8.72 17.47 6.70
C LEU A 245 -7.91 17.12 7.95
N ASN A 246 -8.08 17.85 9.04
CA ASN A 246 -7.44 17.54 10.32
C ASN A 246 -7.92 16.19 10.86
N ALA A 247 -9.24 15.98 10.88
CA ALA A 247 -9.85 14.72 11.33
C ALA A 247 -9.33 13.52 10.54
N TYR A 248 -9.28 13.64 9.21
CA TYR A 248 -8.73 12.62 8.34
C TYR A 248 -7.26 12.35 8.65
N GLY A 249 -6.44 13.40 8.80
CA GLY A 249 -5.03 13.29 9.13
C GLY A 249 -4.78 12.52 10.43
N THR A 250 -5.51 12.88 11.49
CA THR A 250 -5.39 12.22 12.80
C THR A 250 -5.81 10.75 12.75
N ILE A 251 -6.88 10.42 12.00
CA ILE A 251 -7.30 9.02 11.80
C ILE A 251 -6.22 8.24 11.04
N LEU A 252 -5.63 8.84 10.00
CA LEU A 252 -4.62 8.19 9.18
C LEU A 252 -3.36 7.85 9.98
N GLU A 253 -2.86 8.77 10.80
CA GLU A 253 -1.71 8.51 11.70
C GLU A 253 -1.99 7.36 12.68
N ALA A 254 -3.19 7.32 13.26
CA ALA A 254 -3.59 6.23 14.15
C ALA A 254 -3.68 4.89 13.40
N ALA A 255 -4.17 4.90 12.17
CA ALA A 255 -4.30 3.71 11.33
C ALA A 255 -2.94 3.16 10.90
N GLU A 256 -1.99 4.03 10.55
CA GLU A 256 -0.63 3.67 10.19
C GLU A 256 0.14 3.09 11.37
N LYS A 257 -0.01 3.68 12.56
CA LYS A 257 0.57 3.12 13.80
C LYS A 257 0.07 1.70 14.06
N PHE A 258 -1.25 1.49 13.95
CA PHE A 258 -1.83 0.16 14.06
C PHE A 258 -1.27 -0.80 13.00
N ASN A 259 -1.23 -0.38 11.74
CA ASN A 259 -0.73 -1.21 10.64
C ASN A 259 0.75 -1.59 10.82
N LYS A 260 1.60 -0.67 11.27
CA LYS A 260 3.02 -0.92 11.56
C LYS A 260 3.20 -1.98 12.64
N ASN A 261 2.40 -1.93 13.69
CA ASN A 261 2.45 -2.92 14.78
C ASN A 261 1.83 -4.26 14.35
N PHE A 262 0.81 -4.23 13.49
CA PHE A 262 0.24 -5.43 12.88
C PHE A 262 1.19 -6.17 11.96
N LYS A 263 1.92 -5.46 11.09
CA LYS A 263 2.94 -6.08 10.22
C LYS A 263 4.08 -6.75 11.00
N ARG A 264 4.36 -6.31 12.23
CA ARG A 264 5.40 -6.87 13.10
C ARG A 264 4.94 -8.06 13.92
N TRP A 265 3.64 -8.30 14.01
CA TRP A 265 3.07 -9.35 14.84
C TRP A 265 3.25 -10.73 14.21
N ASN A 266 3.79 -11.67 14.99
CA ASN A 266 3.94 -13.06 14.59
C ASN A 266 2.88 -13.98 15.22
N LYS A 267 2.57 -15.05 14.51
CA LYS A 267 1.63 -16.08 14.97
C LYS A 267 2.17 -16.75 16.25
N GLY A 268 1.55 -16.44 17.39
CA GLY A 268 1.94 -16.94 18.71
C GLY A 268 2.32 -15.83 19.71
N GLU A 269 2.48 -14.60 19.24
CA GLU A 269 2.69 -13.42 20.09
C GLU A 269 1.37 -12.92 20.70
N ASP A 270 1.45 -12.32 21.89
CA ASP A 270 0.31 -11.76 22.60
C ASP A 270 -0.37 -10.65 21.77
N LEU A 271 -1.70 -10.71 21.70
CA LEU A 271 -2.54 -9.75 20.99
C LEU A 271 -2.82 -8.49 21.82
N PHE A 272 -2.33 -8.40 23.06
CA PHE A 272 -2.62 -7.29 23.97
C PHE A 272 -2.30 -5.90 23.37
N GLU A 273 -1.06 -5.69 22.89
CA GLU A 273 -0.66 -4.41 22.31
C GLU A 273 -1.41 -4.12 21.00
N LEU A 274 -1.65 -5.13 20.18
CA LEU A 274 -2.46 -5.01 18.96
C LEU A 274 -3.90 -4.58 19.25
N LYS A 275 -4.52 -5.13 20.29
CA LYS A 275 -5.87 -4.74 20.72
C LYS A 275 -5.90 -3.31 21.24
N LYS A 276 -4.88 -2.92 22.02
CA LYS A 276 -4.75 -1.56 22.55
C LYS A 276 -4.60 -0.53 21.43
N ASP A 277 -3.80 -0.81 20.41
CA ASP A 277 -3.66 0.07 19.25
C ASP A 277 -4.97 0.15 18.45
N LEU A 278 -5.69 -0.97 18.32
CA LEU A 278 -7.00 -0.99 17.65
C LEU A 278 -8.05 -0.19 18.42
N GLU A 279 -8.09 -0.33 19.74
CA GLU A 279 -8.97 0.46 20.62
C GLU A 279 -8.62 1.93 20.53
N ASN A 280 -7.34 2.28 20.44
CA ASN A 280 -6.91 3.65 20.24
C ASN A 280 -7.33 4.19 18.87
N LEU A 281 -7.17 3.42 17.78
CA LEU A 281 -7.65 3.80 16.45
C LEU A 281 -9.16 4.07 16.46
N LYS A 282 -9.93 3.18 17.10
CA LYS A 282 -11.38 3.35 17.24
C LYS A 282 -11.73 4.62 18.02
N ARG A 283 -11.07 4.83 19.16
CA ARG A 283 -11.27 6.04 19.99
C ARG A 283 -10.99 7.32 19.19
N VAL A 284 -9.86 7.36 18.48
CA VAL A 284 -9.50 8.49 17.62
C VAL A 284 -10.55 8.71 16.53
N TYR A 285 -11.01 7.65 15.86
CA TYR A 285 -12.06 7.75 14.85
C TYR A 285 -13.37 8.32 15.44
N ASP A 286 -13.80 7.83 16.60
CA ASP A 286 -15.02 8.29 17.25
C ASP A 286 -14.91 9.76 17.70
N GLU A 287 -13.74 10.18 18.22
CA GLU A 287 -13.46 11.57 18.61
C GLU A 287 -13.45 12.53 17.40
N GLU A 288 -12.75 12.17 16.32
CA GLU A 288 -12.66 12.99 15.11
C GLU A 288 -14.01 13.07 14.38
N LYS A 289 -14.80 11.99 14.41
CA LYS A 289 -16.16 12.01 13.86
C LYS A 289 -17.06 13.02 14.56
N ILE A 290 -16.96 13.16 15.89
CA ILE A 290 -17.75 14.16 16.65
C ILE A 290 -17.37 15.56 16.19
N LYS A 291 -16.07 15.86 16.10
CA LYS A 291 -15.58 17.19 15.66
C LYS A 291 -16.03 17.58 14.26
N VAL A 292 -16.24 16.62 13.37
CA VAL A 292 -16.74 16.85 12.01
C VAL A 292 -18.25 17.10 11.99
N MET A 293 -18.98 16.58 12.98
CA MET A 293 -20.44 16.66 13.05
C MET A 293 -20.95 17.89 13.82
N ASP A 294 -20.09 18.51 14.63
CA ASP A 294 -20.35 19.76 15.38
C ASP A 294 -20.04 21.00 14.53
#